data_AF-A0A818HUV5-F1
#
_entry.id   AF-A0A818HUV5-F1
#
_cell.length_a   1.000
_cell.length_b   1.000
_cell.length_c   1.000
_cell.angle_alpha   90.00
_cell.angle_beta   90.00
_cell.angle_gamma   90.00
#
_symmetry.space_group_name_H-M   'P 1'
#
loop_
_entity.id
_entity.type
_entity.pdbx_description
1 polymer ?
#
loop_
_entity_poly.entity_id
_entity_poly.type
_entity_poly.pdbx_seq_one_letter_code
_entity_poly.pdbx_strand_id
1 'polypeptide(L)'
;MQNHIDPSNELTKSAFEGTDIEFTADTEVLKKATFYIVAVPTPVDEHNVPDLKPLVGASNTIGKVIKKGDYVVFESTVYPGCTEDDCVPIIEEKSGLKFKEDFKVGYSPERINPGDTLHTLTKITKIVAGCDAEALENIAVVYGSIIEPGVFKAASIKVAEAAK
;
A
#
# COMPACT_ATOMS: atom_id res chain seq x y z
N MET A 1 16.43 5.61 -8.31
CA MET A 1 15.28 6.39 -8.84
C MET A 1 15.57 7.90 -8.94
N GLN A 2 16.15 8.54 -7.92
CA GLN A 2 16.51 9.99 -7.93
C GLN A 2 17.42 10.48 -9.07
N ASN A 3 18.10 9.58 -9.80
CA ASN A 3 18.92 9.89 -10.99
C ASN A 3 18.28 9.40 -12.31
N HIS A 4 16.96 9.16 -12.31
CA HIS A 4 16.21 8.51 -13.41
C HIS A 4 16.75 7.11 -13.74
N ILE A 5 17.26 6.41 -12.72
CA ILE A 5 17.75 5.03 -12.79
C ILE A 5 16.88 4.20 -11.86
N ASP A 6 16.19 3.23 -12.41
CA ASP A 6 15.44 2.23 -11.67
C ASP A 6 16.40 1.12 -11.15
N PRO A 7 16.50 0.89 -9.83
CA PRO A 7 17.36 -0.16 -9.29
C PRO A 7 16.95 -1.58 -9.69
N SER A 8 15.69 -1.84 -10.08
CA SER A 8 15.27 -3.16 -10.59
C SER A 8 15.60 -3.37 -12.07
N ASN A 9 15.98 -2.29 -12.79
CA ASN A 9 16.16 -2.27 -14.25
C ASN A 9 14.90 -2.66 -15.06
N GLU A 10 13.71 -2.50 -14.49
CA GLU A 10 12.45 -2.77 -15.19
C GLU A 10 11.98 -1.55 -15.99
N LEU A 11 12.33 -0.33 -15.53
CA LEU A 11 12.00 0.92 -16.19
C LEU A 11 13.23 1.56 -16.85
N THR A 12 13.00 2.08 -18.06
CA THR A 12 14.01 2.87 -18.79
C THR A 12 14.04 4.31 -18.29
N LYS A 13 15.14 5.03 -18.56
CA LYS A 13 15.30 6.44 -18.14
C LYS A 13 14.15 7.35 -18.62
N SER A 14 13.60 7.09 -19.81
CA SER A 14 12.48 7.87 -20.37
C SER A 14 11.19 7.73 -19.58
N ALA A 15 11.02 6.67 -18.76
CA ALA A 15 9.85 6.51 -17.90
C ALA A 15 9.76 7.58 -16.81
N PHE A 16 10.85 8.30 -16.55
CA PHE A 16 10.91 9.40 -15.58
C PHE A 16 10.76 10.78 -16.24
N GLU A 17 10.69 10.87 -17.56
CA GLU A 17 10.62 12.16 -18.26
C GLU A 17 9.18 12.70 -18.27
N GLY A 18 9.00 13.95 -17.83
CA GLY A 18 7.70 14.60 -17.80
C GLY A 18 6.71 14.05 -16.76
N THR A 19 7.19 13.24 -15.81
CA THR A 19 6.37 12.71 -14.72
C THR A 19 6.41 13.63 -13.50
N ASP A 20 5.27 13.76 -12.81
CA ASP A 20 5.17 14.47 -11.54
C ASP A 20 5.43 13.47 -10.39
N ILE A 21 6.71 13.20 -10.12
CA ILE A 21 7.15 12.25 -9.10
C ILE A 21 8.28 12.83 -8.25
N GLU A 22 8.11 12.76 -6.93
CA GLU A 22 9.11 13.20 -5.95
C GLU A 22 9.63 11.99 -5.16
N PHE A 23 10.92 11.69 -5.27
CA PHE A 23 11.57 10.67 -4.45
C PHE A 23 12.27 11.32 -3.27
N THR A 24 11.81 11.04 -2.05
CA THR A 24 12.32 11.70 -0.84
C THR A 24 12.36 10.75 0.35
N ALA A 25 13.22 11.06 1.31
CA ALA A 25 13.24 10.47 2.65
C ALA A 25 12.76 11.47 3.73
N ASP A 26 12.36 12.69 3.33
CA ASP A 26 11.83 13.71 4.22
C ASP A 26 10.35 13.43 4.51
N THR A 27 10.05 13.12 5.77
CA THR A 27 8.69 12.83 6.21
C THR A 27 7.77 14.05 6.17
N GLU A 28 8.31 15.27 6.14
CA GLU A 28 7.49 16.48 6.03
C GLU A 28 6.78 16.57 4.68
N VAL A 29 7.39 16.04 3.62
CA VAL A 29 6.77 15.97 2.29
C VAL A 29 5.54 15.06 2.31
N LEU A 30 5.58 13.98 3.10
CA LEU A 30 4.47 13.01 3.19
C LEU A 30 3.17 13.65 3.72
N LYS A 31 3.24 14.73 4.51
CA LYS A 31 2.04 15.44 5.02
C LYS A 31 1.13 15.98 3.90
N LYS A 32 1.70 16.21 2.71
CA LYS A 32 0.96 16.66 1.52
C LYS A 32 0.05 15.56 0.95
N ALA A 33 0.41 14.29 1.13
CA ALA A 33 -0.33 13.16 0.57
C ALA A 33 -1.64 12.91 1.33
N THR A 34 -2.68 12.45 0.65
CA THR A 34 -3.96 12.05 1.26
C THR A 34 -4.22 10.55 1.15
N PHE A 35 -3.39 9.84 0.38
CA PHE A 35 -3.49 8.43 0.11
C PHE A 35 -2.10 7.82 0.18
N TYR A 36 -1.89 6.90 1.13
CA TYR A 36 -0.61 6.26 1.40
C TYR A 36 -0.67 4.80 0.95
N ILE A 37 0.26 4.38 0.09
CA ILE A 37 0.43 2.98 -0.31
C ILE A 37 1.69 2.44 0.37
N VAL A 38 1.54 1.39 1.17
CA VAL A 38 2.63 0.76 1.93
C VAL A 38 3.06 -0.53 1.23
N ALA A 39 4.22 -0.48 0.57
CA ALA A 39 4.83 -1.59 -0.17
C ALA A 39 6.22 -1.96 0.38
N VAL A 40 6.34 -2.03 1.72
CA VAL A 40 7.60 -2.42 2.39
C VAL A 40 7.74 -3.95 2.41
N PRO A 41 8.97 -4.50 2.48
CA PRO A 41 9.16 -5.94 2.52
C PRO A 41 8.63 -6.57 3.82
N THR A 42 8.23 -7.83 3.75
CA THR A 42 7.87 -8.69 4.89
C THR A 42 8.71 -9.96 4.85
N PRO A 43 10.02 -9.86 5.14
CA PRO A 43 10.88 -11.04 5.13
C PRO A 43 10.41 -12.03 6.19
N VAL A 44 10.64 -13.32 5.96
CA VAL A 44 10.33 -14.38 6.93
C VAL A 44 11.63 -14.88 7.58
N ASP A 45 11.55 -15.25 8.84
CA ASP A 45 12.66 -15.90 9.54
C ASP A 45 12.77 -17.40 9.21
N GLU A 46 13.73 -18.08 9.84
CA GLU A 46 13.97 -19.52 9.66
C GLU A 46 12.80 -20.43 10.08
N HIS A 47 11.83 -19.89 10.83
CA HIS A 47 10.62 -20.57 11.26
C HIS A 47 9.39 -20.19 10.41
N ASN A 48 9.59 -19.46 9.30
CA ASN A 48 8.55 -18.90 8.45
C ASN A 48 7.65 -17.88 9.18
N VAL A 49 8.16 -17.24 10.23
CA VAL A 49 7.46 -16.16 10.91
C VAL A 49 7.77 -14.85 10.19
N PRO A 50 6.77 -14.07 9.78
CA PRO A 50 7.00 -12.76 9.16
C PRO A 50 7.67 -11.77 10.13
N ASP A 51 8.76 -11.15 9.70
CA ASP A 51 9.34 -9.98 10.39
C ASP A 51 8.56 -8.73 9.99
N LEU A 52 7.71 -8.27 10.91
CA LEU A 52 6.86 -7.10 10.73
C LEU A 52 7.59 -5.77 10.97
N LYS A 53 8.88 -5.74 11.33
CA LYS A 53 9.61 -4.48 11.61
C LYS A 53 9.46 -3.43 10.50
N PRO A 54 9.54 -3.77 9.19
CA PRO A 54 9.35 -2.78 8.13
C PRO A 54 7.94 -2.20 8.11
N LEU A 55 6.91 -3.04 8.30
CA LEU A 55 5.51 -2.64 8.40
C LEU A 55 5.27 -1.74 9.62
N VAL A 56 5.78 -2.14 10.79
CA VAL A 56 5.73 -1.35 12.02
C VAL A 56 6.40 0.01 11.81
N GLY A 57 7.55 0.06 11.14
CA GLY A 57 8.25 1.31 10.80
C GLY A 57 7.44 2.22 9.87
N ALA A 58 6.81 1.65 8.85
CA ALA A 58 5.92 2.37 7.93
C ALA A 58 4.69 2.93 8.68
N SER A 59 4.02 2.12 9.49
CA SER A 59 2.87 2.52 10.31
C SER A 59 3.23 3.63 11.31
N ASN A 60 4.41 3.55 11.93
CA ASN A 60 4.93 4.62 12.79
C ASN A 60 5.17 5.93 12.04
N THR A 61 5.66 5.84 10.80
CA THR A 61 5.94 7.02 9.96
C THR A 61 4.64 7.68 9.54
N ILE A 62 3.70 6.88 9.03
CA ILE A 62 2.37 7.35 8.61
C ILE A 62 1.61 7.95 9.79
N GLY A 63 1.60 7.28 10.95
CA GLY A 63 0.93 7.79 12.14
C GLY A 63 1.41 9.17 12.61
N LYS A 64 2.63 9.61 12.26
CA LYS A 64 3.13 10.95 12.59
C LYS A 64 2.68 12.05 11.61
N VAL A 65 2.20 11.68 10.42
CA VAL A 65 1.94 12.61 9.32
C VAL A 65 0.49 12.56 8.80
N ILE A 66 -0.22 11.47 9.09
CA ILE A 66 -1.61 11.26 8.67
C ILE A 66 -2.53 12.33 9.26
N LYS A 67 -3.53 12.74 8.47
CA LYS A 67 -4.57 13.69 8.87
C LYS A 67 -5.96 13.09 8.66
N LYS A 68 -6.98 13.76 9.22
CA LYS A 68 -8.37 13.36 9.06
C LYS A 68 -8.76 13.32 7.57
N GLY A 69 -9.44 12.26 7.16
CA GLY A 69 -9.85 11.99 5.79
C GLY A 69 -8.83 11.23 4.94
N ASP A 70 -7.64 10.95 5.46
CA ASP A 70 -6.62 10.22 4.71
C ASP A 70 -6.90 8.71 4.64
N TYR A 71 -6.29 8.07 3.64
CA TYR A 71 -6.37 6.64 3.35
C TYR A 71 -5.00 5.97 3.45
N VAL A 72 -4.94 4.79 4.07
CA VAL A 72 -3.73 3.95 4.11
C VAL A 72 -4.03 2.58 3.50
N VAL A 73 -3.34 2.19 2.44
CA VAL A 73 -3.49 0.88 1.81
C VAL A 73 -2.19 0.11 1.92
N PHE A 74 -2.27 -1.11 2.45
CA PHE A 74 -1.13 -2.01 2.57
C PHE A 74 -1.10 -2.99 1.40
N GLU A 75 0.07 -3.19 0.82
CA GLU A 75 0.31 -4.16 -0.26
C GLU A 75 1.27 -5.28 0.11
N SER A 76 2.03 -5.08 1.20
CA SER A 76 2.92 -6.07 1.77
C SER A 76 2.20 -7.40 2.02
N THR A 77 2.84 -8.51 1.66
CA THR A 77 2.31 -9.86 1.95
C THR A 77 2.27 -10.07 3.46
N VAL A 78 1.10 -10.36 4.01
CA VAL A 78 0.87 -10.53 5.45
C VAL A 78 -0.13 -11.65 5.73
N TYR A 79 -0.24 -12.06 6.99
CA TYR A 79 -1.31 -12.97 7.41
C TYR A 79 -2.65 -12.25 7.55
N PRO A 80 -3.79 -12.97 7.45
CA PRO A 80 -5.11 -12.40 7.67
C PRO A 80 -5.24 -11.81 9.08
N GLY A 81 -5.56 -10.52 9.15
CA GLY A 81 -5.67 -9.72 10.37
C GLY A 81 -4.55 -8.71 10.54
N CYS A 82 -3.39 -8.87 9.89
CA CYS A 82 -2.20 -8.05 10.18
C CYS A 82 -2.44 -6.54 10.00
N THR A 83 -3.19 -6.16 8.96
CA THR A 83 -3.51 -4.75 8.71
C THR A 83 -4.30 -4.13 9.87
N GLU A 84 -5.37 -4.79 10.32
CA GLU A 84 -6.28 -4.26 11.34
C GLU A 84 -5.75 -4.48 12.77
N ASP A 85 -5.08 -5.60 13.01
CA ASP A 85 -4.69 -6.04 14.36
C ASP A 85 -3.29 -5.55 14.75
N ASP A 86 -2.37 -5.32 13.79
CA ASP A 86 -0.98 -4.89 14.07
C ASP A 86 -0.65 -3.48 13.58
N CYS A 87 -1.12 -3.10 12.38
CA CYS A 87 -0.73 -1.82 11.78
C CYS A 87 -1.60 -0.65 12.26
N VAL A 88 -2.93 -0.82 12.29
CA VAL A 88 -3.88 0.21 12.70
C VAL A 88 -3.62 0.74 14.11
N PRO A 89 -3.38 -0.10 15.16
CA PRO A 89 -3.16 0.41 16.51
C PRO A 89 -1.96 1.35 16.61
N ILE A 90 -0.90 1.11 15.84
CA ILE A 90 0.29 1.97 15.79
C ILE A 90 -0.08 3.33 15.19
N ILE A 91 -0.86 3.34 14.11
CA ILE A 91 -1.27 4.59 13.45
C ILE A 91 -2.16 5.40 14.39
N GLU A 92 -3.14 4.78 15.06
CA GLU A 92 -3.98 5.46 16.06
C GLU A 92 -3.14 6.02 17.21
N GLU A 93 -2.20 5.24 17.75
CA GLU A 93 -1.33 5.66 18.87
C GLU A 93 -0.49 6.88 18.49
N LYS A 94 0.14 6.88 17.32
CA LYS A 94 1.05 7.96 16.90
C LYS A 94 0.33 9.22 16.44
N SER A 95 -0.85 9.08 15.84
CA SER A 95 -1.62 10.20 15.30
C SER A 95 -2.60 10.82 16.30
N GLY A 96 -3.08 10.03 17.27
CA GLY A 96 -4.22 10.39 18.11
C GLY A 96 -5.56 10.38 17.36
N LEU A 97 -5.58 9.97 16.08
CA LEU A 97 -6.78 9.82 15.26
C LEU A 97 -7.43 8.45 15.45
N LYS A 98 -8.71 8.36 15.10
CA LYS A 98 -9.50 7.12 15.22
C LYS A 98 -9.71 6.40 13.90
N PHE A 99 -9.44 5.10 13.88
CA PHE A 99 -9.68 4.24 12.74
C PHE A 99 -11.17 4.20 12.39
N LYS A 100 -11.49 4.23 11.09
CA LYS A 100 -12.85 4.33 10.49
C LYS A 100 -13.57 5.66 10.72
N GLU A 101 -13.23 6.41 11.75
CA GLU A 101 -13.83 7.72 12.02
C GLU A 101 -13.03 8.87 11.39
N ASP A 102 -11.73 8.92 11.66
CA ASP A 102 -10.85 9.98 11.21
C ASP A 102 -10.01 9.57 10.00
N PHE A 103 -9.63 8.30 9.85
CA PHE A 103 -8.89 7.81 8.68
C PHE A 103 -9.38 6.42 8.26
N LYS A 104 -9.15 6.07 6.99
CA LYS A 104 -9.57 4.80 6.40
C LYS A 104 -8.37 3.94 6.05
N VAL A 105 -8.57 2.62 6.11
CA VAL A 105 -7.54 1.64 5.76
C VAL A 105 -8.07 0.66 4.73
N GLY A 106 -7.17 0.12 3.91
CA GLY A 106 -7.46 -0.98 3.03
C GLY A 106 -6.25 -1.86 2.77
N TYR A 107 -6.46 -2.84 1.91
CA TYR A 107 -5.44 -3.81 1.53
C TYR A 107 -5.55 -4.15 0.05
N SER A 108 -4.42 -4.25 -0.63
CA SER A 108 -4.35 -4.64 -2.03
C SER A 108 -3.10 -5.49 -2.26
N PRO A 109 -3.19 -6.84 -2.25
CA PRO A 109 -2.02 -7.68 -2.38
C PRO A 109 -1.32 -7.42 -3.72
N GLU A 110 0.00 -7.22 -3.69
CA GLU A 110 0.77 -7.15 -4.93
C GLU A 110 0.87 -8.53 -5.60
N ARG A 111 0.78 -8.59 -6.93
CA ARG A 111 0.78 -9.86 -7.70
C ARG A 111 1.57 -9.75 -9.01
N ILE A 112 2.79 -9.21 -8.93
CA ILE A 112 3.71 -9.14 -10.07
C ILE A 112 4.81 -10.19 -9.91
N ASN A 113 5.17 -10.86 -11.01
CA ASN A 113 6.38 -11.67 -11.11
C ASN A 113 7.50 -10.81 -11.70
N PRO A 114 8.64 -10.61 -11.00
CA PRO A 114 9.76 -9.87 -11.54
C PRO A 114 10.21 -10.44 -12.89
N GLY A 115 10.34 -9.57 -13.90
CA GLY A 115 10.70 -9.96 -15.28
C GLY A 115 9.57 -10.50 -16.16
N ASP A 116 8.33 -10.61 -15.67
CA ASP A 116 7.17 -10.94 -16.51
C ASP A 116 6.68 -9.69 -17.28
N THR A 117 6.95 -9.65 -18.58
CA THR A 117 6.56 -8.54 -19.48
C THR A 117 5.17 -8.72 -20.09
N LEU A 118 4.56 -9.89 -19.94
CA LEU A 118 3.23 -10.19 -20.46
C LEU A 118 2.15 -9.84 -19.44
N HIS A 119 2.38 -10.18 -18.18
CA HIS A 119 1.48 -9.91 -17.06
C HIS A 119 2.02 -8.77 -16.18
N THR A 120 2.07 -7.58 -16.77
CA THR A 120 2.46 -6.35 -16.06
C THR A 120 1.38 -5.91 -15.07
N LEU A 121 1.72 -5.04 -14.11
CA LEU A 121 0.79 -4.45 -13.13
C LEU A 121 -0.53 -4.03 -13.75
N THR A 122 -0.49 -3.31 -14.88
CA THR A 122 -1.68 -2.75 -15.55
C THR A 122 -2.60 -3.81 -16.16
N LYS A 123 -2.11 -5.04 -16.39
CA LYS A 123 -2.81 -6.11 -17.14
C LYS A 123 -3.36 -7.22 -16.25
N ILE A 124 -3.07 -7.20 -14.96
CA ILE A 124 -3.56 -8.20 -14.01
C ILE A 124 -4.71 -7.58 -13.20
N THR A 125 -5.83 -8.32 -13.06
CA THR A 125 -6.89 -7.92 -12.15
C THR A 125 -6.35 -7.80 -10.72
N LYS A 126 -6.37 -6.58 -10.18
CA LYS A 126 -5.91 -6.27 -8.82
C LYS A 126 -7.02 -6.56 -7.82
N ILE A 127 -6.71 -7.22 -6.70
CA ILE A 127 -7.64 -7.36 -5.58
C ILE A 127 -7.56 -6.10 -4.71
N VAL A 128 -8.69 -5.55 -4.31
CA VAL A 128 -8.77 -4.42 -3.36
C VAL A 128 -9.77 -4.72 -2.26
N ALA A 129 -9.47 -4.26 -1.05
CA ALA A 129 -10.36 -4.27 0.10
C ALA A 129 -10.30 -2.93 0.84
N GLY A 130 -11.42 -2.51 1.40
CA GLY A 130 -11.50 -1.37 2.32
C GLY A 130 -12.05 -1.81 3.69
N CYS A 131 -11.78 -1.01 4.71
CA CYS A 131 -12.27 -1.26 6.07
C CYS A 131 -13.78 -1.02 6.25
N ASP A 132 -14.40 -0.35 5.27
CA ASP A 132 -15.84 -0.18 5.07
C ASP A 132 -16.16 0.02 3.58
N ALA A 133 -17.44 0.19 3.25
CA ALA A 133 -17.91 0.34 1.88
C ALA A 133 -17.39 1.60 1.19
N GLU A 134 -17.30 2.73 1.92
CA GLU A 134 -16.78 3.98 1.37
C GLU A 134 -15.29 3.81 1.00
N ALA A 135 -14.52 3.22 1.90
CA ALA A 135 -13.11 2.97 1.67
C ALA A 135 -12.89 2.02 0.49
N LEU A 136 -13.69 0.95 0.40
CA LEU A 136 -13.62 0.02 -0.71
C LEU A 136 -13.83 0.70 -2.06
N GLU A 137 -14.84 1.58 -2.17
CA GLU A 137 -15.12 2.31 -3.41
C GLU A 137 -13.99 3.29 -3.77
N ASN A 138 -13.52 4.09 -2.81
CA ASN A 138 -12.45 5.06 -3.06
C ASN A 138 -11.13 4.38 -3.45
N ILE A 139 -10.77 3.30 -2.75
CA ILE A 139 -9.58 2.51 -3.08
C ILE A 139 -9.73 1.87 -4.46
N ALA A 140 -10.90 1.31 -4.78
CA ALA A 140 -11.16 0.73 -6.09
C ALA A 140 -11.01 1.74 -7.24
N VAL A 141 -11.42 3.00 -7.03
CA VAL A 141 -11.23 4.07 -8.02
C VAL A 141 -9.74 4.39 -8.21
N VAL A 142 -8.98 4.54 -7.12
CA VAL A 142 -7.54 4.85 -7.18
C VAL A 142 -6.79 3.76 -7.94
N TYR A 143 -6.95 2.49 -7.54
CA TYR A 143 -6.30 1.37 -8.23
C TYR A 143 -6.84 1.19 -9.65
N GLY A 144 -8.15 1.27 -9.86
CA GLY A 144 -8.79 1.11 -11.16
C GLY A 144 -8.36 2.14 -12.21
N SER A 145 -7.77 3.27 -11.80
CA SER A 145 -7.25 4.28 -12.73
C SER A 145 -6.09 3.79 -13.60
N ILE A 146 -5.37 2.74 -13.18
CA ILE A 146 -4.20 2.19 -13.89
C ILE A 146 -4.36 0.71 -14.29
N ILE A 147 -5.41 0.03 -13.84
CA ILE A 147 -5.61 -1.41 -14.06
C ILE A 147 -6.63 -1.65 -15.17
N GLU A 148 -6.18 -2.07 -16.35
CA GLU A 148 -6.99 -2.23 -17.57
C GLU A 148 -8.15 -3.24 -17.40
N PRO A 149 -7.95 -4.44 -16.79
CA PRO A 149 -9.04 -5.38 -16.57
C PRO A 149 -10.00 -4.99 -15.43
N GLY A 150 -9.71 -3.90 -14.72
CA GLY A 150 -10.42 -3.48 -13.51
C GLY A 150 -9.95 -4.20 -12.24
N VAL A 151 -10.66 -3.92 -11.14
CA VAL A 151 -10.33 -4.42 -9.80
C VAL A 151 -11.37 -5.41 -9.30
N PHE A 152 -10.92 -6.40 -8.53
CA PHE A 152 -11.79 -7.29 -7.78
C PHE A 152 -11.94 -6.77 -6.35
N LYS A 153 -13.17 -6.44 -5.97
CA LYS A 153 -13.52 -5.94 -4.63
C LYS A 153 -13.74 -7.13 -3.69
N ALA A 154 -12.77 -7.38 -2.80
CA ALA A 154 -12.88 -8.41 -1.78
C ALA A 154 -13.87 -8.01 -0.67
N ALA A 155 -14.46 -9.02 -0.03
CA ALA A 155 -15.48 -8.81 1.00
C ALA A 155 -14.95 -8.16 2.29
N SER A 156 -13.66 -8.29 2.57
CA SER A 156 -12.99 -7.66 3.72
C SER A 156 -11.47 -7.63 3.51
N ILE A 157 -10.78 -6.84 4.34
CA ILE A 157 -9.30 -6.80 4.38
C ILE A 157 -8.74 -8.21 4.64
N LYS A 158 -9.27 -8.92 5.65
CA LYS A 158 -8.83 -10.30 5.97
C LYS A 158 -8.99 -11.28 4.80
N VAL A 159 -10.05 -11.12 3.98
CA VAL A 159 -10.24 -11.94 2.77
C VAL A 159 -9.19 -11.59 1.71
N ALA A 160 -8.86 -10.30 1.54
CA ALA A 160 -7.83 -9.89 0.58
C ALA A 160 -6.42 -10.32 1.02
N GLU A 161 -6.11 -10.26 2.32
CA GLU A 161 -4.87 -10.80 2.89
C GLU A 161 -4.76 -12.31 2.67
N ALA A 162 -5.85 -13.06 2.92
CA ALA A 162 -5.90 -14.51 2.72
C ALA A 162 -5.85 -14.93 1.23
N ALA A 163 -6.13 -14.02 0.31
CA ALA A 163 -6.12 -14.30 -1.12
C ALA A 163 -4.70 -14.25 -1.72
N LYS A 164 -3.70 -13.76 -0.98
CA LYS A 164 -2.31 -13.69 -1.47
C LYS A 164 -1.67 -15.07 -1.56
#